data_AF-A0AA89BHU2-F1
#
_entry.id   AF-A0AA89BHU2-F1
#
_cell.length_a   1.000
_cell.length_b   1.000
_cell.length_c   1.000
_cell.angle_alpha   90.00
_cell.angle_beta   90.00
_cell.angle_gamma   90.00
#
_symmetry.space_group_name_H-M   'P 1'
#
loop_
_entity.id
_entity.type
_entity.pdbx_description
1 polymer ?
#
loop_
_entity_poly.entity_id
_entity_poly.type
_entity_poly.pdbx_seq_one_letter_code
_entity_poly.pdbx_strand_id
1 'polypeptide(L)'
;MSSELSRGYDAVVEVGLVVDKLSEEVAALKETVHGGVEVDEKDIKALTELLTRQLVKLDGIDAEGDGKTQRKMEVRHVQGLLDTLDKLKARNSYFCNRKKSAQCETSESGVGRVHAPSLTTAEPQTPPQDIETPLTPVPSDGGLGASATVQTLMGTPSVQPTPTVQVTGSQGQTPPTIDMVGRERSSPRLVRWREYDVYPENVDILERISAQHPESFHGLVAMSSIMQGMSLNVLAATVADFVIPFSLLTQDSIKEFRRVFVDLEHMGFNINWMKHRLNNAEQIRFCGPPYDNYISSTQRIAEIHSEITSLNGELSIVEARQLDSLDKLQTMFGTEGVSLALGNLGEDLL
;
A
#
# COMPACT_ATOMS: atom_id res chain seq x y z
N MET A 1 -33.62 -27.15 9.39
CA MET A 1 -32.16 -27.20 9.53
C MET A 1 -31.49 -26.41 8.40
N SER A 2 -31.44 -26.87 7.14
CA SER A 2 -30.78 -26.09 6.06
C SER A 2 -31.44 -24.74 5.72
N SER A 3 -32.77 -24.61 5.85
CA SER A 3 -33.47 -23.35 5.55
C SER A 3 -33.27 -22.25 6.61
N GLU A 4 -33.03 -22.62 7.87
CA GLU A 4 -32.77 -21.66 8.95
C GLU A 4 -31.32 -21.17 8.94
N LEU A 5 -30.37 -22.04 8.57
CA LEU A 5 -28.98 -21.66 8.33
C LEU A 5 -28.86 -20.63 7.20
N SER A 6 -29.56 -20.84 6.09
CA SER A 6 -29.63 -19.89 4.97
C SER A 6 -30.23 -18.55 5.41
N ARG A 7 -31.38 -18.57 6.11
CA ARG A 7 -32.09 -17.36 6.51
C ARG A 7 -31.27 -16.47 7.45
N GLY A 8 -30.52 -17.06 8.38
CA GLY A 8 -29.62 -16.32 9.26
C GLY A 8 -28.44 -15.70 8.49
N TYR A 9 -27.86 -16.43 7.54
CA TYR A 9 -26.80 -15.91 6.68
C TYR A 9 -27.29 -14.75 5.80
N ASP A 10 -28.43 -14.92 5.14
CA ASP A 10 -29.02 -13.90 4.25
C ASP A 10 -29.33 -12.60 5.00
N ALA A 11 -29.88 -12.69 6.22
CA ALA A 11 -30.15 -11.53 7.06
C ALA A 11 -28.87 -10.76 7.46
N VAL A 12 -27.76 -11.47 7.68
CA VAL A 12 -26.47 -10.82 7.95
C VAL A 12 -25.95 -10.10 6.70
N VAL A 13 -26.07 -10.72 5.52
CA VAL A 13 -25.67 -10.10 4.25
C VAL A 13 -26.46 -8.82 3.99
N GLU A 14 -27.78 -8.82 4.23
CA GLU A 14 -28.61 -7.62 4.09
C GLU A 14 -28.15 -6.49 5.01
N VAL A 15 -27.80 -6.79 6.27
CA VAL A 15 -27.25 -5.78 7.17
C VAL A 15 -25.89 -5.30 6.67
N GLY A 16 -25.03 -6.19 6.16
CA GLY A 16 -23.74 -5.84 5.57
C GLY A 16 -23.85 -4.83 4.42
N LEU A 17 -24.83 -5.01 3.51
CA LEU A 17 -25.07 -4.05 2.44
C LEU A 17 -25.43 -2.65 2.96
N VAL A 18 -26.15 -2.56 4.07
CA VAL A 18 -26.46 -1.28 4.72
C VAL A 18 -25.21 -0.68 5.35
N VAL A 19 -24.36 -1.51 5.98
CA VAL A 19 -23.10 -1.08 6.59
C VAL A 19 -22.12 -0.58 5.52
N ASP A 20 -22.04 -1.22 4.35
CA ASP A 20 -21.20 -0.78 3.24
C ASP A 20 -21.58 0.62 2.76
N LYS A 21 -22.88 0.90 2.63
CA LYS A 21 -23.35 2.26 2.30
C LYS A 21 -22.98 3.28 3.39
N LEU A 22 -23.14 2.92 4.65
CA LEU A 22 -22.73 3.80 5.77
C LEU A 22 -21.21 4.00 5.79
N SER A 23 -20.44 3.00 5.37
CA SER A 23 -18.98 3.08 5.24
C SER A 23 -18.56 4.11 4.19
N GLU A 24 -19.26 4.18 3.06
CA GLU A 24 -19.05 5.21 2.04
C GLU A 24 -19.33 6.62 2.58
N GLU A 25 -20.42 6.80 3.35
CA GLU A 25 -20.75 8.08 3.99
C GLU A 25 -19.69 8.48 5.04
N VAL A 26 -19.19 7.53 5.83
CA VAL A 26 -18.08 7.74 6.78
C VAL A 26 -16.79 8.11 6.05
N ALA A 27 -16.52 7.50 4.90
CA ALA A 27 -15.34 7.80 4.08
C ALA A 27 -15.40 9.22 3.50
N ALA A 28 -16.55 9.63 2.94
CA ALA A 28 -16.75 11.00 2.45
C ALA A 28 -16.60 12.04 3.58
N LEU A 29 -17.14 11.73 4.76
CA LEU A 29 -16.99 12.58 5.94
C LEU A 29 -15.52 12.70 6.36
N LYS A 30 -14.80 11.57 6.35
CA LYS A 30 -13.37 11.52 6.66
C LYS A 30 -12.57 12.41 5.72
N GLU A 31 -12.81 12.32 4.41
CA GLU A 31 -12.12 13.15 3.43
C GLU A 31 -12.39 14.64 3.65
N THR A 32 -13.64 15.00 3.94
CA THR A 32 -14.04 16.39 4.23
C THR A 32 -13.28 16.96 5.43
N VAL A 33 -13.25 16.22 6.55
CA VAL A 33 -12.53 16.62 7.77
C VAL A 33 -11.01 16.68 7.54
N HIS A 34 -10.45 15.76 6.74
CA HIS A 34 -9.01 15.79 6.40
C HIS A 34 -8.66 16.95 5.46
N GLY A 35 -9.59 17.36 4.58
CA GLY A 35 -9.52 18.58 3.77
C GLY A 35 -9.61 19.88 4.58
N GLY A 36 -9.79 19.80 5.90
CA GLY A 36 -9.83 20.94 6.80
C GLY A 36 -11.19 21.65 6.86
N VAL A 37 -12.23 21.04 6.29
CA VAL A 37 -13.60 21.55 6.36
C VAL A 37 -14.24 21.06 7.65
N GLU A 38 -14.82 21.99 8.41
CA GLU A 38 -15.58 21.66 9.61
C GLU A 38 -16.92 21.02 9.21
N VAL A 39 -17.24 19.91 9.87
CA VAL A 39 -18.46 19.14 9.66
C VAL A 39 -19.40 19.39 10.85
N ASP A 40 -20.73 19.39 10.65
CA ASP A 40 -21.67 19.50 11.78
C ASP A 40 -21.54 18.28 12.70
N GLU A 41 -21.42 18.49 14.01
CA GLU A 41 -21.35 17.40 14.99
C GLU A 41 -22.58 16.47 14.90
N LYS A 42 -23.72 17.00 14.45
CA LYS A 42 -24.93 16.22 14.20
C LYS A 42 -24.74 15.15 13.13
N ASP A 43 -23.94 15.39 12.10
CA ASP A 43 -23.72 14.44 11.01
C ASP A 43 -22.87 13.26 11.49
N ILE A 44 -21.81 13.56 12.25
CA ILE A 44 -21.00 12.53 12.93
C ILE A 44 -21.88 11.71 13.88
N LYS A 45 -22.70 12.39 14.70
CA LYS A 45 -23.59 11.72 15.64
C LYS A 45 -24.65 10.85 14.94
N ALA A 46 -25.22 11.32 13.83
CA ALA A 46 -26.21 10.57 13.06
C ALA A 46 -25.61 9.27 12.52
N LEU A 47 -24.40 9.30 11.95
CA LEU A 47 -23.71 8.10 11.47
C LEU A 47 -23.36 7.15 12.62
N THR A 48 -22.90 7.68 13.77
CA THR A 48 -22.68 6.86 14.97
C THR A 48 -23.95 6.12 15.39
N GLU A 49 -25.10 6.81 15.41
CA GLU A 49 -26.39 6.19 15.74
C GLU A 49 -26.82 5.14 14.71
N LEU A 50 -26.66 5.40 13.40
CA LEU A 50 -27.02 4.47 12.34
C LEU A 50 -26.17 3.18 12.39
N LEU A 51 -24.87 3.31 12.64
CA LEU A 51 -23.95 2.18 12.84
C LEU A 51 -24.27 1.40 14.11
N THR A 52 -24.53 2.10 15.23
CA THR A 52 -24.94 1.46 16.48
C THR A 52 -26.24 0.66 16.31
N ARG A 53 -27.19 1.16 15.50
CA ARG A 53 -28.41 0.41 15.16
C ARG A 53 -28.12 -0.85 14.34
N GLN A 54 -27.16 -0.83 13.42
CA GLN A 54 -26.77 -2.05 12.71
C GLN A 54 -26.13 -3.05 13.66
N LEU A 55 -25.32 -2.59 14.63
CA LEU A 55 -24.73 -3.47 15.65
C LEU A 55 -25.80 -4.21 16.45
N VAL A 56 -26.82 -3.49 16.93
CA VAL A 56 -27.96 -4.08 17.65
C VAL A 56 -28.74 -5.07 16.77
N LYS A 57 -28.91 -4.78 15.47
CA LYS A 57 -29.55 -5.71 14.54
C LYS A 57 -28.72 -6.98 14.37
N LEU A 58 -27.41 -6.88 14.20
CA LEU A 58 -26.50 -8.01 14.09
C LEU A 58 -26.57 -8.90 15.32
N ASP A 59 -26.60 -8.31 16.52
CA ASP A 59 -26.73 -9.06 17.78
C ASP A 59 -28.06 -9.84 17.86
N GLY A 60 -29.13 -9.31 17.27
CA GLY A 60 -30.44 -9.94 17.21
C GLY A 60 -30.59 -11.04 16.15
N ILE A 61 -29.65 -11.20 15.21
CA ILE A 61 -29.73 -12.23 14.18
C ILE A 61 -29.22 -13.56 14.74
N ASP A 62 -30.09 -14.57 14.83
CA ASP A 62 -29.66 -15.93 15.12
C ASP A 62 -29.15 -16.60 13.85
N ALA A 63 -27.85 -16.86 13.82
CA ALA A 63 -27.16 -17.47 12.69
C ALA A 63 -26.09 -18.43 13.21
N GLU A 64 -26.01 -19.60 12.58
CA GLU A 64 -25.05 -20.68 12.87
C GLU A 64 -24.11 -20.91 11.67
N GLY A 65 -23.07 -21.73 11.87
CA GLY A 65 -22.08 -22.03 10.83
C GLY A 65 -21.46 -20.78 10.21
N ASP A 66 -21.56 -20.68 8.88
CA ASP A 66 -21.02 -19.55 8.11
C ASP A 66 -21.75 -18.23 8.40
N GLY A 67 -23.05 -18.26 8.71
CA GLY A 67 -23.81 -17.07 9.12
C GLY A 67 -23.34 -16.49 10.44
N LYS A 68 -22.96 -17.34 11.41
CA LYS A 68 -22.32 -16.88 12.66
C LYS A 68 -20.99 -16.19 12.41
N THR A 69 -20.23 -16.71 11.45
CA THR A 69 -18.94 -16.18 11.06
C THR A 69 -19.08 -14.84 10.36
N GLN A 70 -19.98 -14.74 9.38
CA GLN A 70 -20.31 -13.48 8.71
C GLN A 70 -20.78 -12.41 9.71
N ARG A 71 -21.65 -12.77 10.66
CA ARG A 71 -22.15 -11.85 11.69
C ARG A 71 -21.01 -11.24 12.50
N LYS A 72 -20.01 -12.05 12.89
CA LYS A 72 -18.83 -11.57 13.63
C LYS A 72 -17.98 -10.61 12.80
N MET A 73 -17.84 -10.87 11.50
CA MET A 73 -17.10 -9.97 10.61
C MET A 73 -17.81 -8.63 10.51
N GLU A 74 -19.13 -8.63 10.32
CA GLU A 74 -19.90 -7.40 10.19
C GLU A 74 -19.91 -6.58 11.50
N VAL A 75 -19.96 -7.24 12.66
CA VAL A 75 -19.82 -6.58 13.96
C VAL A 75 -18.47 -5.85 14.07
N ARG A 76 -17.37 -6.47 13.64
CA ARG A 76 -16.05 -5.82 13.64
C ARG A 76 -15.96 -4.69 12.63
N HIS A 77 -16.58 -4.83 11.46
CA HIS A 77 -16.63 -3.77 10.45
C HIS A 77 -17.32 -2.53 11.01
N VAL A 78 -18.51 -2.70 11.59
CA VAL A 78 -19.26 -1.61 12.25
C VAL A 78 -18.45 -0.97 13.38
N GLN A 79 -17.77 -1.77 14.22
CA GLN A 79 -16.90 -1.26 15.29
C GLN A 79 -15.73 -0.43 14.74
N GLY A 80 -15.08 -0.87 13.66
CA GLY A 80 -14.01 -0.10 13.03
C GLY A 80 -14.47 1.23 12.43
N LEU A 81 -15.72 1.30 11.93
CA LEU A 81 -16.34 2.54 11.47
C LEU A 81 -16.67 3.47 12.64
N LEU A 82 -17.15 2.94 13.77
CA LEU A 82 -17.38 3.70 15.00
C LEU A 82 -16.06 4.30 15.53
N ASP A 83 -14.98 3.52 15.59
CA ASP A 83 -13.65 4.00 15.99
C ASP A 83 -13.14 5.12 15.05
N THR A 84 -13.48 5.05 13.76
CA THR A 84 -13.15 6.08 12.79
C THR A 84 -13.93 7.35 13.05
N LEU A 85 -15.24 7.25 13.31
CA LEU A 85 -16.08 8.39 13.66
C LEU A 85 -15.64 9.06 14.97
N ASP A 86 -15.19 8.30 15.97
CA ASP A 86 -14.66 8.87 17.22
C ASP A 86 -13.37 9.67 16.98
N LYS A 87 -12.47 9.17 16.14
CA LYS A 87 -11.27 9.90 15.72
C LYS A 87 -11.63 11.16 14.92
N LEU A 88 -12.63 11.08 14.04
CA LEU A 88 -13.14 12.22 13.30
C LEU A 88 -13.79 13.24 14.22
N LYS A 89 -14.55 12.81 15.22
CA LYS A 89 -15.16 13.68 16.23
C LYS A 89 -14.10 14.45 17.01
N ALA A 90 -13.06 13.75 17.47
CA ALA A 90 -11.92 14.38 18.13
C ALA A 90 -11.28 15.41 17.19
N ARG A 91 -10.95 15.00 15.95
CA ARG A 91 -10.33 15.88 14.94
C ARG A 91 -11.19 17.11 14.62
N ASN A 92 -12.49 16.93 14.47
CA ASN A 92 -13.46 17.98 14.17
C ASN A 92 -13.52 19.01 15.31
N SER A 93 -13.50 18.55 16.58
CA SER A 93 -13.48 19.44 17.75
C SER A 93 -12.26 20.37 17.81
N TYR A 94 -11.11 19.96 17.26
CA TYR A 94 -9.92 20.82 17.15
C TYR A 94 -10.13 22.01 16.20
N PHE A 95 -10.95 21.87 15.14
CA PHE A 95 -11.27 22.98 14.23
C PHE A 95 -12.17 24.03 14.89
N CYS A 96 -13.16 23.59 15.68
CA CYS A 96 -14.05 24.48 16.44
C CYS A 96 -13.28 25.31 17.49
N ASN A 97 -12.29 24.69 18.16
CA ASN A 97 -11.46 25.36 19.16
C ASN A 97 -10.51 26.41 18.55
N ARG A 98 -10.02 26.17 17.32
CA ARG A 98 -9.18 27.14 16.57
C ARG A 98 -9.97 28.39 16.15
N LYS A 99 -11.26 28.25 15.81
CA LYS A 99 -12.14 29.39 15.52
C LYS A 99 -12.40 30.25 16.77
N LYS A 100 -12.55 29.62 17.94
CA LYS A 100 -12.70 30.34 19.22
C LYS A 100 -11.43 31.09 19.65
N SER A 101 -10.23 30.60 19.35
CA SER A 101 -8.98 31.34 19.64
C SER A 101 -8.70 32.46 18.62
N ALA A 102 -9.11 32.31 17.37
CA ALA A 102 -8.97 33.35 16.34
C ALA A 102 -10.00 34.49 16.49
N GLN A 103 -11.15 34.21 17.12
CA GLN A 103 -12.20 35.19 17.44
C GLN A 103 -12.08 35.73 18.88
N CYS A 104 -10.85 35.89 19.40
CA CYS A 104 -10.57 36.62 20.64
C CYS A 104 -9.76 37.92 20.42
N GLU A 105 -9.40 38.28 19.18
CA GLU A 105 -8.58 39.47 18.90
C GLU A 105 -9.29 40.58 18.10
N THR A 106 -10.62 40.60 18.05
CA THR A 106 -11.34 41.71 17.40
C THR A 106 -12.72 41.93 18.03
N SER A 107 -12.76 42.84 19.01
CA SER A 107 -13.82 43.82 19.35
C SER A 107 -13.75 44.11 20.87
N GLU A 108 -13.76 45.32 21.42
CA GLU A 108 -13.77 46.70 20.92
C GLU A 108 -13.40 47.60 22.12
N SER A 109 -12.69 48.69 21.83
CA SER A 109 -12.51 49.85 22.71
C SER A 109 -13.83 50.62 22.86
N GLY A 110 -14.16 51.13 24.05
CA GLY A 110 -15.39 51.92 24.24
C GLY A 110 -15.71 52.48 25.62
N VAL A 111 -14.81 53.31 26.17
CA VAL A 111 -15.02 54.52 27.01
C VAL A 111 -16.05 54.51 28.17
N GLY A 112 -15.59 54.81 29.40
CA GLY A 112 -16.46 55.19 30.52
C GLY A 112 -15.79 55.68 31.82
N ARG A 113 -15.28 56.93 31.82
CA ARG A 113 -15.18 57.92 32.93
C ARG A 113 -14.60 57.58 34.34
N VAL A 114 -13.50 58.29 34.64
CA VAL A 114 -13.08 59.03 35.87
C VAL A 114 -13.56 58.56 37.26
N HIS A 115 -12.59 58.26 38.13
CA HIS A 115 -12.30 59.05 39.35
C HIS A 115 -10.92 58.69 39.95
N ALA A 116 -10.10 59.72 40.18
CA ALA A 116 -9.01 59.77 41.17
C ALA A 116 -9.43 60.87 42.20
N PRO A 117 -8.93 60.94 43.46
CA PRO A 117 -7.50 60.88 43.81
C PRO A 117 -7.13 60.17 45.14
N SER A 118 -5.85 59.82 45.32
CA SER A 118 -5.05 60.32 46.46
C SER A 118 -3.57 59.94 46.34
N LEU A 119 -2.73 60.94 46.61
CA LEU A 119 -1.27 60.95 46.65
C LEU A 119 -0.73 60.31 47.94
N THR A 120 0.54 59.86 47.93
CA THR A 120 1.65 60.37 48.80
C THR A 120 2.76 59.31 48.99
N THR A 121 3.94 59.59 48.39
CA THR A 121 5.32 59.46 48.94
C THR A 121 5.89 58.03 49.18
N ALA A 122 7.09 57.63 48.74
CA ALA A 122 8.37 58.34 48.56
C ALA A 122 9.30 57.68 47.50
N GLU A 123 10.03 58.50 46.77
CA GLU A 123 11.37 58.26 46.15
C GLU A 123 12.48 58.60 47.18
N PRO A 124 13.82 58.57 46.93
CA PRO A 124 14.59 58.30 45.68
C PRO A 124 15.77 57.29 45.91
N GLN A 125 16.54 56.79 44.93
CA GLN A 125 17.59 57.51 44.21
C GLN A 125 18.09 56.77 42.95
N THR A 126 18.25 57.57 41.90
CA THR A 126 18.87 57.40 40.56
C THR A 126 20.29 58.05 40.56
N PRO A 127 20.97 58.31 39.41
CA PRO A 127 21.80 57.49 38.49
C PRO A 127 23.27 58.06 38.48
N PRO A 128 24.17 58.07 37.42
CA PRO A 128 24.04 58.48 35.98
C PRO A 128 24.72 57.49 34.97
N GLN A 129 24.44 57.44 33.64
CA GLN A 129 24.88 58.28 32.47
C GLN A 129 26.42 58.47 32.38
N ASP A 130 27.17 58.41 31.26
CA ASP A 130 26.92 58.63 29.82
C ASP A 130 28.17 58.21 28.96
N ILE A 131 27.98 57.99 27.65
CA ILE A 131 28.82 58.33 26.45
C ILE A 131 30.32 57.92 26.37
N GLU A 132 30.71 57.11 25.37
CA GLU A 132 31.67 57.44 24.27
C GLU A 132 32.02 56.21 23.39
N THR A 133 32.13 56.42 22.08
CA THR A 133 32.79 55.53 21.09
C THR A 133 34.26 55.95 20.99
N PRO A 134 35.20 55.07 20.58
CA PRO A 134 35.70 55.25 19.20
C PRO A 134 36.07 53.94 18.45
N LEU A 135 36.06 54.12 17.14
CA LEU A 135 36.52 53.30 16.02
C LEU A 135 37.89 52.62 16.22
N THR A 136 38.11 51.44 15.61
CA THR A 136 38.89 51.38 14.35
C THR A 136 38.85 50.00 13.65
N PRO A 137 38.99 49.99 12.31
CA PRO A 137 38.93 48.82 11.43
C PRO A 137 40.31 48.43 10.85
N VAL A 138 40.42 47.23 10.27
CA VAL A 138 41.37 46.93 9.17
C VAL A 138 40.68 45.98 8.18
N PRO A 139 40.53 46.41 6.92
CA PRO A 139 41.00 45.61 5.81
C PRO A 139 41.94 46.46 4.94
N SER A 140 43.10 45.93 4.61
CA SER A 140 44.00 46.55 3.63
C SER A 140 43.73 45.96 2.25
N ASP A 141 43.35 46.89 1.36
CA ASP A 141 43.82 47.11 -0.02
C ASP A 141 43.89 45.90 -0.96
N GLY A 142 43.22 45.94 -2.11
CA GLY A 142 43.14 47.06 -3.04
C GLY A 142 44.01 46.71 -4.25
N GLY A 143 43.63 46.94 -5.50
CA GLY A 143 42.47 47.57 -6.09
C GLY A 143 42.79 47.81 -7.57
N LEU A 144 41.72 47.88 -8.38
CA LEU A 144 41.54 48.80 -9.51
C LEU A 144 42.51 48.67 -10.71
N GLY A 145 42.08 48.77 -11.97
CA GLY A 145 40.83 49.24 -12.56
C GLY A 145 40.64 48.60 -13.95
N ALA A 146 39.40 48.59 -14.46
CA ALA A 146 38.90 49.54 -15.47
C ALA A 146 39.53 49.29 -16.86
N SER A 147 38.83 49.24 -17.99
CA SER A 147 37.47 49.58 -18.38
C SER A 147 37.21 48.93 -19.75
N ALA A 148 35.94 48.89 -20.12
CA ALA A 148 35.31 48.45 -21.37
C ALA A 148 36.11 48.65 -22.68
N THR A 149 35.81 47.84 -23.70
CA THR A 149 35.08 48.28 -24.94
C THR A 149 34.70 47.06 -25.81
N VAL A 150 33.50 47.16 -26.39
CA VAL A 150 32.85 46.27 -27.38
C VAL A 150 33.57 46.30 -28.73
N GLN A 151 33.70 45.16 -29.44
CA GLN A 151 33.37 45.07 -30.88
C GLN A 151 33.38 43.67 -31.49
N THR A 152 32.36 43.47 -32.30
CA THR A 152 31.95 42.37 -33.19
C THR A 152 32.89 42.17 -34.41
N LEU A 153 32.86 40.97 -34.99
CA LEU A 153 32.93 40.59 -36.44
C LEU A 153 33.85 39.36 -36.65
N MET A 154 33.27 38.17 -36.85
CA MET A 154 32.90 37.55 -38.14
C MET A 154 34.12 37.00 -38.92
N GLY A 155 34.11 35.69 -39.21
CA GLY A 155 34.98 35.10 -40.24
C GLY A 155 35.29 33.61 -40.10
N THR A 156 34.33 32.74 -40.39
CA THR A 156 34.57 31.41 -41.01
C THR A 156 34.70 31.62 -42.53
N PRO A 157 35.43 30.80 -43.34
CA PRO A 157 35.02 29.40 -43.60
C PRO A 157 36.12 28.37 -43.99
N SER A 158 35.70 27.08 -43.94
CA SER A 158 35.97 25.95 -44.88
C SER A 158 37.40 25.55 -45.29
N VAL A 159 37.80 24.30 -45.60
CA VAL A 159 37.24 22.92 -45.72
C VAL A 159 38.46 22.00 -46.04
N GLN A 160 38.56 20.80 -45.41
CA GLN A 160 39.19 19.47 -45.79
C GLN A 160 40.51 19.33 -46.63
N PRO A 161 41.10 18.11 -46.83
CA PRO A 161 41.03 16.80 -46.13
C PRO A 161 42.43 16.13 -45.83
N THR A 162 42.39 14.98 -45.14
CA THR A 162 43.38 13.89 -44.86
C THR A 162 44.12 13.38 -46.15
N PRO A 163 45.22 12.54 -46.19
CA PRO A 163 45.68 11.50 -45.22
C PRO A 163 47.21 11.19 -45.13
N THR A 164 47.58 10.14 -44.36
CA THR A 164 48.63 9.09 -44.64
C THR A 164 49.63 8.79 -43.48
N VAL A 165 49.40 7.68 -42.74
CA VAL A 165 50.22 6.44 -42.58
C VAL A 165 51.75 6.62 -42.80
N GLN A 166 52.76 6.22 -41.98
CA GLN A 166 53.07 4.90 -41.37
C GLN A 166 54.49 4.89 -40.69
N VAL A 167 54.79 3.80 -39.94
CA VAL A 167 56.11 3.19 -39.54
C VAL A 167 56.99 3.91 -38.49
N THR A 168 57.75 3.33 -37.54
CA THR A 168 58.31 1.98 -37.20
C THR A 168 58.80 1.98 -35.73
N GLY A 169 58.87 0.81 -35.07
CA GLY A 169 59.77 0.32 -33.96
C GLY A 169 60.41 1.28 -32.94
N SER A 170 60.72 0.94 -31.68
CA SER A 170 61.13 -0.34 -31.07
C SER A 170 61.37 -0.17 -29.55
N GLN A 171 61.08 -1.22 -28.78
CA GLN A 171 61.58 -1.65 -27.45
C GLN A 171 62.14 -0.65 -26.40
N GLY A 172 61.59 -0.78 -25.18
CA GLY A 172 62.27 -0.47 -23.91
C GLY A 172 61.45 -1.01 -22.71
N GLN A 173 62.04 -1.87 -21.88
CA GLN A 173 61.40 -2.57 -20.74
C GLN A 173 61.63 -1.89 -19.37
N THR A 174 60.74 -2.27 -18.42
CA THR A 174 60.80 -2.24 -16.93
C THR A 174 60.27 -0.99 -16.19
N PRO A 175 59.75 -1.06 -14.93
CA PRO A 175 59.42 -2.21 -14.04
C PRO A 175 57.93 -2.19 -13.52
N PRO A 176 57.46 -3.13 -12.65
CA PRO A 176 56.04 -3.45 -12.52
C PRO A 176 55.29 -2.46 -11.64
N THR A 177 54.18 -1.90 -12.14
CA THR A 177 53.18 -1.25 -11.30
C THR A 177 52.29 -2.33 -10.71
N ILE A 178 52.17 -2.30 -9.39
CA ILE A 178 51.21 -3.09 -8.62
C ILE A 178 49.83 -2.88 -9.26
N ASP A 179 49.31 -3.92 -9.90
CA ASP A 179 47.89 -3.98 -10.26
C ASP A 179 47.11 -4.01 -8.96
N MET A 180 46.75 -2.81 -8.48
CA MET A 180 45.55 -2.64 -7.69
C MET A 180 44.43 -3.11 -8.59
N VAL A 181 44.09 -4.40 -8.48
CA VAL A 181 42.81 -4.96 -8.86
C VAL A 181 41.78 -4.18 -8.06
N GLY A 182 41.43 -3.00 -8.60
CA GLY A 182 40.16 -2.37 -8.38
C GLY A 182 39.16 -3.40 -8.86
N ARG A 183 38.67 -4.20 -7.92
CA ARG A 183 37.39 -4.88 -8.04
C ARG A 183 36.44 -3.79 -8.53
N GLU A 184 36.20 -3.73 -9.83
CA GLU A 184 35.09 -2.99 -10.40
C GLU A 184 33.87 -3.51 -9.65
N ARG A 185 33.40 -2.73 -8.67
CA ARG A 185 32.03 -2.85 -8.22
C ARG A 185 31.24 -2.46 -9.46
N SER A 186 30.86 -3.48 -10.23
CA SER A 186 29.97 -3.34 -11.38
C SER A 186 28.78 -2.53 -10.88
N SER A 187 28.78 -1.24 -11.17
CA SER A 187 27.65 -0.39 -10.83
C SER A 187 26.49 -0.97 -11.65
N PRO A 188 25.38 -1.37 -11.01
CA PRO A 188 24.30 -2.02 -11.74
C PRO A 188 23.88 -1.13 -12.91
N ARG A 189 23.87 -1.71 -14.11
CA ARG A 189 23.68 -0.97 -15.35
C ARG A 189 22.27 -0.40 -15.38
N LEU A 190 22.14 0.88 -15.05
CA LEU A 190 20.87 1.60 -15.12
C LEU A 190 20.42 1.74 -16.58
N VAL A 191 19.11 1.70 -16.77
CA VAL A 191 18.45 1.93 -18.06
C VAL A 191 17.56 3.16 -17.96
N ARG A 192 17.42 3.87 -19.08
CA ARG A 192 16.58 5.06 -19.14
C ARG A 192 15.12 4.65 -19.32
N TRP A 193 14.33 4.85 -18.27
CA TRP A 193 12.87 4.75 -18.33
C TRP A 193 12.29 6.16 -18.30
N ARG A 194 11.68 6.57 -19.42
CA ARG A 194 11.30 7.97 -19.69
C ARG A 194 12.51 8.91 -19.58
N GLU A 195 12.53 9.80 -18.59
CA GLU A 195 13.63 10.75 -18.35
C GLU A 195 14.52 10.33 -17.16
N TYR A 196 14.27 9.14 -16.59
CA TYR A 196 14.88 8.70 -15.33
C TYR A 196 15.71 7.43 -15.52
N ASP A 197 16.79 7.33 -14.75
CA ASP A 197 17.65 6.14 -14.75
C ASP A 197 17.19 5.18 -13.66
N VAL A 198 16.73 3.99 -14.07
CA VAL A 198 16.18 2.94 -13.20
C VAL A 198 16.84 1.59 -13.46
N TYR A 199 16.69 0.64 -12.54
CA TYR A 199 17.16 -0.72 -12.76
C TYR A 199 16.33 -1.44 -13.83
N PRO A 200 16.95 -2.25 -14.72
CA PRO A 200 16.24 -2.98 -15.76
C PRO A 200 15.05 -3.79 -15.26
N GLU A 201 15.22 -4.47 -14.12
CA GLU A 201 14.20 -5.29 -13.45
C GLU A 201 12.97 -4.49 -12.98
N ASN A 202 13.12 -3.18 -12.77
CA ASN A 202 12.06 -2.31 -12.30
C ASN A 202 11.21 -1.73 -13.44
N VAL A 203 11.69 -1.79 -14.68
CA VAL A 203 11.03 -1.17 -15.84
C VAL A 203 9.61 -1.71 -16.02
N ASP A 204 9.43 -3.03 -16.04
CA ASP A 204 8.11 -3.65 -16.26
C ASP A 204 7.12 -3.31 -15.14
N ILE A 205 7.61 -3.20 -13.90
CA ILE A 205 6.80 -2.83 -12.74
C ILE A 205 6.36 -1.37 -12.86
N LEU A 206 7.30 -0.46 -13.17
CA LEU A 206 7.01 0.96 -13.35
C LEU A 206 6.07 1.21 -14.54
N GLU A 207 6.25 0.48 -15.64
CA GLU A 207 5.34 0.52 -16.79
C GLU A 207 3.92 0.15 -16.36
N ARG A 208 3.77 -0.96 -15.62
CA ARG A 208 2.48 -1.45 -15.13
C ARG A 208 1.81 -0.49 -14.15
N ILE A 209 2.57 0.07 -13.20
CA ILE A 209 2.06 1.10 -12.28
C ILE A 209 1.63 2.32 -13.08
N SER A 210 2.41 2.75 -14.08
CA SER A 210 2.07 3.91 -14.89
C SER A 210 0.81 3.72 -15.74
N ALA A 211 0.49 2.48 -16.11
CA ALA A 211 -0.71 2.13 -16.85
C ALA A 211 -1.95 1.99 -15.94
N GLN A 212 -1.79 1.40 -14.75
CA GLN A 212 -2.92 1.09 -13.86
C GLN A 212 -3.21 2.17 -12.81
N HIS A 213 -2.17 2.89 -12.39
CA HIS A 213 -2.17 3.89 -11.32
C HIS A 213 -1.33 5.12 -11.73
N PRO A 214 -1.72 5.85 -12.79
CA PRO A 214 -0.98 7.03 -13.24
C PRO A 214 -0.86 8.12 -12.14
N GLU A 215 -1.84 8.19 -11.24
CA GLU A 215 -1.86 9.10 -10.09
C GLU A 215 -0.67 8.94 -9.16
N SER A 216 -0.04 7.75 -9.13
CA SER A 216 1.10 7.47 -8.28
C SER A 216 2.30 8.38 -8.54
N PHE A 217 2.41 8.95 -9.74
CA PHE A 217 3.58 9.73 -10.17
C PHE A 217 3.39 11.26 -10.02
N HIS A 218 2.23 11.75 -9.58
CA HIS A 218 1.92 13.18 -9.59
C HIS A 218 2.80 14.04 -8.67
N GLY A 219 3.38 13.49 -7.59
CA GLY A 219 4.23 14.25 -6.66
C GLY A 219 5.73 14.23 -6.96
N LEU A 220 6.18 13.51 -8.01
CA LEU A 220 7.61 13.33 -8.30
C LEU A 220 8.34 14.62 -8.64
N VAL A 221 7.66 15.64 -9.18
CA VAL A 221 8.26 16.84 -9.78
C VAL A 221 9.06 17.70 -8.77
N ALA A 222 8.92 17.46 -7.46
CA ALA A 222 9.62 18.23 -6.42
C ALA A 222 11.09 17.83 -6.19
N MET A 223 11.57 16.72 -6.77
CA MET A 223 12.91 16.16 -6.55
C MET A 223 13.84 16.36 -7.76
N SER A 224 15.16 16.31 -7.55
CA SER A 224 16.12 16.28 -8.67
C SER A 224 15.98 14.98 -9.47
N SER A 225 16.37 14.99 -10.75
CA SER A 225 16.26 13.80 -11.63
C SER A 225 16.97 12.56 -11.07
N ILE A 226 18.09 12.75 -10.38
CA ILE A 226 18.82 11.69 -9.69
C ILE A 226 17.97 11.11 -8.56
N MET A 227 17.41 11.97 -7.71
CA MET A 227 16.56 11.54 -6.59
C MET A 227 15.26 10.90 -7.07
N GLN A 228 14.65 11.42 -8.14
CA GLN A 228 13.48 10.83 -8.78
C GLN A 228 13.77 9.41 -9.27
N GLY A 229 14.90 9.19 -9.96
CA GLY A 229 15.32 7.85 -10.38
C GLY A 229 15.51 6.89 -9.21
N MET A 230 16.15 7.34 -8.11
CA MET A 230 16.30 6.54 -6.90
C MET A 230 14.95 6.20 -6.26
N SER A 231 14.07 7.19 -6.11
CA SER A 231 12.73 7.00 -5.55
C SER A 231 11.87 6.06 -6.40
N LEU A 232 11.97 6.11 -7.73
CA LEU A 232 11.30 5.18 -8.64
C LEU A 232 11.78 3.74 -8.44
N ASN A 233 13.09 3.54 -8.25
CA ASN A 233 13.63 2.23 -7.93
C ASN A 233 13.13 1.71 -6.58
N VAL A 234 13.04 2.58 -5.57
CA VAL A 234 12.50 2.22 -4.26
C VAL A 234 11.02 1.85 -4.34
N LEU A 235 10.22 2.61 -5.10
CA LEU A 235 8.81 2.26 -5.35
C LEU A 235 8.69 0.90 -6.02
N ALA A 236 9.43 0.67 -7.10
CA ALA A 236 9.37 -0.58 -7.85
C ALA A 236 9.80 -1.79 -7.01
N ALA A 237 10.89 -1.65 -6.25
CA ALA A 237 11.33 -2.68 -5.31
C ALA A 237 10.28 -2.96 -4.22
N THR A 238 9.68 -1.90 -3.65
CA THR A 238 8.61 -2.05 -2.65
C THR A 238 7.40 -2.76 -3.25
N VAL A 239 7.01 -2.41 -4.47
CA VAL A 239 5.88 -3.07 -5.16
C VAL A 239 6.20 -4.53 -5.45
N ALA A 240 7.42 -4.85 -5.86
CA ALA A 240 7.87 -6.24 -6.04
C ALA A 240 7.77 -7.04 -4.73
N ASP A 241 8.29 -6.49 -3.63
CA ASP A 241 8.21 -7.09 -2.30
C ASP A 241 6.79 -7.16 -1.76
N PHE A 242 5.89 -6.28 -2.21
CA PHE A 242 4.48 -6.30 -1.85
C PHE A 242 3.71 -7.45 -2.51
N VAL A 243 4.24 -8.03 -3.61
CA VAL A 243 3.67 -9.23 -4.25
C VAL A 243 4.09 -10.50 -3.50
N ILE A 244 3.79 -10.58 -2.20
CA ILE A 244 3.98 -11.79 -1.41
C ILE A 244 2.72 -12.67 -1.39
N PRO A 245 2.87 -14.01 -1.31
CA PRO A 245 1.75 -14.89 -1.03
C PRO A 245 1.04 -14.49 0.26
N PHE A 246 -0.29 -14.45 0.22
CA PHE A 246 -1.12 -14.06 1.37
C PHE A 246 -0.85 -14.91 2.62
N SER A 247 -0.46 -16.18 2.44
CA SER A 247 -0.04 -17.08 3.52
C SER A 247 1.14 -16.54 4.34
N LEU A 248 2.08 -15.83 3.70
CA LEU A 248 3.29 -15.30 4.33
C LEU A 248 3.11 -13.89 4.94
N LEU A 249 1.95 -13.26 4.77
CA LEU A 249 1.70 -11.89 5.20
C LEU A 249 1.53 -11.75 6.73
N THR A 250 2.61 -11.79 7.50
CA THR A 250 2.53 -11.70 8.98
C THR A 250 2.12 -10.31 9.49
N GLN A 251 1.72 -10.22 10.77
CA GLN A 251 1.40 -8.94 11.40
C GLN A 251 2.61 -7.99 11.44
N ASP A 252 3.81 -8.54 11.56
CA ASP A 252 5.04 -7.73 11.54
C ASP A 252 5.40 -7.28 10.12
N SER A 253 5.17 -8.13 9.11
CA SER A 253 5.27 -7.73 7.70
C SER A 253 4.32 -6.58 7.37
N ILE A 254 3.08 -6.61 7.87
CA ILE A 254 2.11 -5.53 7.67
C ILE A 254 2.59 -4.22 8.31
N LYS A 255 3.11 -4.26 9.54
CA LYS A 255 3.69 -3.08 10.19
C LYS A 255 4.84 -2.51 9.38
N GLU A 256 5.69 -3.38 8.82
CA GLU A 256 6.83 -2.96 8.01
C GLU A 256 6.38 -2.30 6.70
N PHE A 257 5.44 -2.90 5.97
CA PHE A 257 4.85 -2.25 4.79
C PHE A 257 4.21 -0.90 5.14
N ARG A 258 3.53 -0.78 6.27
CA ARG A 258 2.96 0.50 6.73
C ARG A 258 4.03 1.57 6.95
N ARG A 259 5.23 1.21 7.45
CA ARG A 259 6.37 2.13 7.58
C ARG A 259 6.89 2.55 6.21
N VAL A 260 7.18 1.60 5.33
CA VAL A 260 7.68 1.87 3.98
C VAL A 260 6.69 2.73 3.19
N PHE A 261 5.39 2.53 3.36
CA PHE A 261 4.35 3.34 2.71
C PHE A 261 4.37 4.80 3.17
N VAL A 262 4.65 5.05 4.45
CA VAL A 262 4.83 6.42 4.94
C VAL A 262 6.04 7.06 4.26
N ASP A 263 7.16 6.34 4.11
CA ASP A 263 8.36 6.85 3.45
C ASP A 263 8.11 7.14 1.95
N LEU A 264 7.36 6.27 1.26
CA LEU A 264 6.95 6.47 -0.14
C LEU A 264 6.08 7.71 -0.33
N GLU A 265 5.17 7.99 0.60
CA GLU A 265 4.38 9.22 0.55
C GLU A 265 5.23 10.46 0.78
N HIS A 266 6.20 10.41 1.70
CA HIS A 266 7.15 11.52 1.88
C HIS A 266 8.03 11.76 0.64
N MET A 267 8.29 10.71 -0.15
CA MET A 267 8.93 10.84 -1.47
C MET A 267 8.00 11.36 -2.56
N GLY A 268 6.72 11.63 -2.25
CA GLY A 268 5.75 12.22 -3.17
C GLY A 268 4.94 11.22 -4.00
N PHE A 269 5.00 9.92 -3.68
CA PHE A 269 4.18 8.93 -4.38
C PHE A 269 2.76 8.86 -3.81
N ASN A 270 1.76 8.80 -4.70
CA ASN A 270 0.40 8.47 -4.31
C ASN A 270 0.19 6.94 -4.39
N ILE A 271 0.23 6.28 -3.24
CA ILE A 271 0.13 4.81 -3.11
C ILE A 271 -1.16 4.36 -2.40
N ASN A 272 -2.24 5.14 -2.52
CA ASN A 272 -3.51 4.82 -1.87
C ASN A 272 -4.05 3.43 -2.26
N TRP A 273 -3.83 3.00 -3.50
CA TRP A 273 -4.20 1.66 -3.97
C TRP A 273 -3.45 0.55 -3.23
N MET A 274 -2.16 0.72 -2.92
CA MET A 274 -1.39 -0.24 -2.13
C MET A 274 -1.87 -0.27 -0.68
N LYS A 275 -2.12 0.90 -0.10
CA LYS A 275 -2.62 1.02 1.27
C LYS A 275 -3.97 0.36 1.43
N HIS A 276 -4.90 0.60 0.50
CA HIS A 276 -6.21 -0.01 0.50
C HIS A 276 -6.09 -1.54 0.37
N ARG A 277 -5.22 -2.02 -0.53
CA ARG A 277 -4.99 -3.46 -0.71
C ARG A 277 -4.37 -4.12 0.52
N LEU A 278 -3.41 -3.48 1.19
CA LEU A 278 -2.82 -3.96 2.44
C LEU A 278 -3.87 -4.00 3.55
N ASN A 279 -4.74 -2.98 3.63
CA ASN A 279 -5.81 -2.93 4.61
C ASN A 279 -6.84 -4.07 4.39
N ASN A 280 -7.25 -4.30 3.15
CA ASN A 280 -8.14 -5.41 2.81
C ASN A 280 -7.48 -6.75 3.14
N ALA A 281 -6.17 -6.89 2.87
CA ALA A 281 -5.44 -8.10 3.19
C ALA A 281 -5.32 -8.35 4.71
N GLU A 282 -5.05 -7.31 5.50
CA GLU A 282 -5.05 -7.37 6.96
C GLU A 282 -6.44 -7.76 7.49
N GLN A 283 -7.50 -7.16 6.95
CA GLN A 283 -8.88 -7.49 7.31
C GLN A 283 -9.18 -8.96 7.01
N ILE A 284 -8.86 -9.47 5.82
CA ILE A 284 -9.12 -10.88 5.47
C ILE A 284 -8.32 -11.82 6.40
N ARG A 285 -7.08 -11.48 6.75
CA ARG A 285 -6.19 -12.37 7.52
C ARG A 285 -6.48 -12.37 9.01
N PHE A 286 -6.82 -11.21 9.57
CA PHE A 286 -6.96 -11.03 11.02
C PHE A 286 -8.43 -10.88 11.46
N CYS A 287 -9.39 -10.92 10.54
CA CYS A 287 -10.81 -11.02 10.87
C CYS A 287 -11.29 -12.46 11.21
N GLY A 288 -10.38 -13.37 11.59
CA GLY A 288 -10.72 -14.59 12.34
C GLY A 288 -11.09 -15.82 11.48
N PRO A 289 -12.08 -16.64 11.88
CA PRO A 289 -12.23 -18.03 11.44
C PRO A 289 -12.58 -18.29 9.95
N PRO A 290 -13.09 -17.37 9.11
CA PRO A 290 -13.43 -17.73 7.74
C PRO A 290 -12.21 -18.05 6.88
N TYR A 291 -11.06 -17.41 7.13
CA TYR A 291 -9.83 -17.75 6.42
C TYR A 291 -9.23 -19.09 6.87
N ASP A 292 -9.23 -19.36 8.19
CA ASP A 292 -8.80 -20.65 8.75
C ASP A 292 -9.71 -21.80 8.31
N ASN A 293 -11.03 -21.56 8.25
CA ASN A 293 -12.00 -22.52 7.73
C ASN A 293 -11.80 -22.77 6.23
N TYR A 294 -11.50 -21.73 5.44
CA TYR A 294 -11.17 -21.88 4.03
C TYR A 294 -9.92 -22.74 3.83
N ILE A 295 -8.84 -22.48 4.60
CA ILE A 295 -7.63 -23.30 4.56
C ILE A 295 -7.94 -24.74 4.97
N SER A 296 -8.64 -24.94 6.08
CA SER A 296 -9.01 -26.26 6.59
C SER A 296 -9.88 -27.03 5.59
N SER A 297 -10.84 -26.36 4.96
CA SER A 297 -11.68 -26.94 3.90
C SER A 297 -10.87 -27.29 2.66
N THR A 298 -9.93 -26.43 2.26
CA THR A 298 -9.02 -26.70 1.14
C THR A 298 -8.16 -27.94 1.41
N GLN A 299 -7.65 -28.08 2.63
CA GLN A 299 -6.88 -29.25 3.04
C GLN A 299 -7.75 -30.51 3.07
N ARG A 300 -8.98 -30.42 3.56
CA ARG A 300 -9.93 -31.53 3.56
C ARG A 300 -10.29 -31.98 2.14
N ILE A 301 -10.45 -31.03 1.21
CA ILE A 301 -10.67 -31.34 -0.21
C ILE A 301 -9.47 -32.10 -0.78
N ALA A 302 -8.24 -31.70 -0.45
CA ALA A 302 -7.03 -32.39 -0.90
C ALA A 302 -6.93 -33.83 -0.34
N GLU A 303 -7.28 -34.03 0.92
CA GLU A 303 -7.37 -35.37 1.53
C GLU A 303 -8.38 -36.26 0.80
N ILE A 304 -9.60 -35.75 0.56
CA ILE A 304 -10.65 -36.48 -0.17
C ILE A 304 -10.21 -36.81 -1.59
N HIS A 305 -9.53 -35.90 -2.29
CA HIS A 305 -8.98 -36.18 -3.62
C HIS A 305 -7.93 -37.31 -3.59
N SER A 306 -7.08 -37.34 -2.57
CA SER A 306 -6.12 -38.43 -2.39
C SER A 306 -6.82 -39.77 -2.16
N GLU A 307 -7.88 -39.80 -1.33
CA GLU A 307 -8.68 -41.00 -1.08
C GLU A 307 -9.38 -41.51 -2.35
N ILE A 308 -10.03 -40.62 -3.12
CA ILE A 308 -10.66 -40.98 -4.41
C ILE A 308 -9.64 -41.58 -5.37
N THR A 309 -8.44 -40.99 -5.44
CA THR A 309 -7.37 -41.49 -6.29
C THR A 309 -6.94 -42.90 -5.89
N SER A 310 -6.83 -43.16 -4.59
CA SER A 310 -6.51 -44.49 -4.06
C SER A 310 -7.60 -45.51 -4.39
N LEU A 311 -8.87 -45.18 -4.14
CA LEU A 311 -10.01 -46.05 -4.42
C LEU A 311 -10.15 -46.37 -5.91
N ASN A 312 -9.89 -45.41 -6.79
CA ASN A 312 -9.86 -45.65 -8.24
C ASN A 312 -8.76 -46.65 -8.62
N GLY A 313 -7.60 -46.62 -7.95
CA GLY A 313 -6.55 -47.61 -8.12
C GLY A 313 -7.01 -49.02 -7.70
N GLU A 314 -7.66 -49.14 -6.54
CA GLU A 314 -8.20 -50.42 -6.07
C GLU A 314 -9.28 -50.98 -6.99
N LEU A 315 -10.20 -50.13 -7.47
CA LEU A 315 -11.23 -50.51 -8.42
C LEU A 315 -10.62 -51.07 -9.71
N SER A 316 -9.59 -50.42 -10.23
CA SER A 316 -8.89 -50.88 -11.44
C SER A 316 -8.25 -52.26 -11.27
N ILE A 317 -7.76 -52.58 -10.06
CA ILE A 317 -7.25 -53.92 -9.74
C ILE A 317 -8.39 -54.95 -9.70
N VAL A 318 -9.54 -54.60 -9.14
CA VAL A 318 -10.72 -55.48 -9.07
C VAL A 318 -11.26 -55.76 -10.47
N GLU A 319 -11.34 -54.75 -11.33
CA GLU A 319 -11.75 -54.89 -12.74
C GLU A 319 -10.80 -55.82 -13.50
N ALA A 320 -9.48 -55.67 -13.31
CA ALA A 320 -8.50 -56.57 -13.92
C ALA A 320 -8.67 -58.03 -13.47
N ARG A 321 -8.98 -58.27 -12.18
CA ARG A 321 -9.28 -59.62 -11.67
C ARG A 321 -10.57 -60.18 -12.24
N GLN A 322 -11.58 -59.35 -12.45
CA GLN A 322 -12.83 -59.78 -13.09
C GLN A 322 -12.58 -60.21 -14.54
N LEU A 323 -11.82 -59.42 -15.31
CA LEU A 323 -11.44 -59.77 -16.68
C LEU A 323 -10.64 -61.09 -16.73
N ASP A 324 -9.68 -61.29 -15.82
CA ASP A 324 -8.93 -62.55 -15.71
C ASP A 324 -9.84 -63.74 -15.36
N SER A 325 -10.83 -63.55 -14.49
CA SER A 325 -11.81 -64.60 -14.18
C SER A 325 -12.74 -64.93 -15.36
N LEU A 326 -13.15 -63.93 -16.14
CA LEU A 326 -13.95 -64.14 -17.35
C LEU A 326 -13.16 -64.86 -18.43
N ASP A 327 -11.88 -64.53 -18.63
CA ASP A 327 -10.99 -65.23 -19.54
C ASP A 327 -10.81 -66.72 -19.17
N LYS A 328 -10.69 -67.01 -17.86
CA LYS A 328 -10.68 -68.39 -17.35
C LYS A 328 -11.97 -69.13 -17.63
N LEU A 329 -13.14 -68.48 -17.44
CA LEU A 329 -14.44 -69.08 -17.77
C LEU A 329 -14.57 -69.35 -19.27
N GLN A 330 -14.15 -68.41 -20.11
CA GLN A 330 -14.09 -68.57 -21.57
C GLN A 330 -13.22 -69.75 -21.96
N THR A 331 -12.06 -69.90 -21.32
CA THR A 331 -11.13 -71.00 -21.59
C THR A 331 -11.70 -72.37 -21.18
N MET A 332 -12.42 -72.44 -20.06
CA MET A 332 -12.96 -73.70 -19.54
C MET A 332 -14.30 -74.12 -20.18
N PHE A 333 -15.18 -73.17 -20.47
CA PHE A 333 -16.57 -73.42 -20.84
C PHE A 333 -17.01 -72.77 -22.16
N GLY A 334 -16.09 -72.09 -22.86
CA GLY A 334 -16.41 -71.38 -24.10
C GLY A 334 -17.31 -70.16 -23.88
N THR A 335 -17.80 -69.60 -24.99
CA THR A 335 -18.64 -68.40 -25.01
C THR A 335 -19.99 -68.59 -24.32
N GLU A 336 -20.55 -69.80 -24.32
CA GLU A 336 -21.79 -70.14 -23.60
C GLU A 336 -21.61 -70.02 -22.07
N GLY A 337 -20.48 -70.51 -21.53
CA GLY A 337 -20.21 -70.42 -20.09
C GLY A 337 -20.00 -68.98 -19.59
N VAL A 338 -19.43 -68.10 -20.42
CA VAL A 338 -19.31 -66.68 -20.11
C VAL A 338 -20.66 -65.97 -20.18
N SER A 339 -21.49 -66.29 -21.18
CA SER A 339 -22.84 -65.72 -21.33
C SER A 339 -23.73 -66.09 -20.13
N LEU A 340 -23.66 -67.34 -19.66
CA LEU A 340 -24.35 -67.79 -18.44
C LEU A 340 -23.81 -67.14 -17.16
N ALA A 341 -22.53 -66.77 -17.10
CA ALA A 341 -21.94 -66.09 -15.94
C ALA A 341 -22.25 -64.58 -15.90
N LEU A 342 -22.51 -63.97 -17.06
CA LEU A 342 -22.84 -62.56 -17.21
C LEU A 342 -24.35 -62.28 -17.23
N GLY A 343 -25.17 -63.28 -17.59
CA GLY A 343 -26.62 -63.17 -17.77
C GLY A 343 -27.45 -64.03 -16.81
N ASN A 344 -28.78 -63.94 -16.92
CA ASN A 344 -29.70 -64.81 -16.19
C ASN A 344 -29.89 -66.15 -16.93
N LEU A 345 -29.97 -67.24 -16.17
CA LEU A 345 -30.30 -68.59 -16.67
C LEU A 345 -31.62 -68.56 -17.46
N GLY A 346 -31.54 -68.43 -18.79
CA GLY A 346 -32.70 -68.44 -19.68
C GLY A 346 -32.71 -67.40 -20.80
N GLU A 347 -31.82 -66.39 -20.81
CA GLU A 347 -31.75 -65.47 -21.96
C GLU A 347 -31.34 -66.17 -23.26
N ASP A 348 -30.50 -67.20 -23.18
CA ASP A 348 -30.05 -67.98 -24.35
C ASP A 348 -31.15 -68.90 -24.94
N LEU A 349 -32.30 -69.00 -24.25
CA LEU A 349 -33.44 -69.84 -24.61
C LEU A 349 -34.63 -69.06 -25.21
N LEU A 350 -34.53 -67.73 -25.28
CA LEU A 350 -35.54 -66.83 -25.88
C LEU A 350 -35.07 -66.29 -27.24
#